data_AF-A0A259RJZ9-F1
#
_entry.id   AF-A0A259RJZ9-F1
#
_cell.length_a   1.000
_cell.length_b   1.000
_cell.length_c   1.000
_cell.angle_alpha   90.00
_cell.angle_beta   90.00
_cell.angle_gamma   90.00
#
_symmetry.space_group_name_H-M   'P 1'
#
loop_
_entity.id
_entity.type
_entity.pdbx_description
1 polymer ?
#
loop_
_entity_poly.entity_id
_entity_poly.type
_entity_poly.pdbx_seq_one_letter_code
_entity_poly.pdbx_strand_id
1 'polypeptide(L)'
;TQRGRVGLVDADPQGALKHWVDWGSKEADAQVPVLYSDHTDPVQNLKLAQPNHDFVVVDCPPSLDMAITCQLMIECDFILIPVLPSPLDLWASTQTIEMIESARKTNPKLKAALVLNQTEPRSAMTRAMQTTIERLGVPVLTTSVRRRAVY
;
A
#
# COMPACT_ATOMS: atom_id res chain seq x y z
N THR A 1 -14.77 10.62 12.84
CA THR A 1 -13.46 10.24 12.26
C THR A 1 -12.78 9.33 13.26
N GLN A 2 -12.62 8.05 12.96
CA GLN A 2 -11.86 7.17 13.87
C GLN A 2 -10.40 7.59 13.80
N ARG A 3 -9.86 8.03 14.94
CA ARG A 3 -8.43 8.23 15.16
C ARG A 3 -7.95 6.98 15.89
N GLY A 4 -7.19 6.13 15.21
CA GLY A 4 -6.48 5.00 15.81
C GLY A 4 -4.99 5.30 15.89
N ARG A 5 -4.29 4.61 16.78
CA ARG A 5 -2.82 4.60 16.80
C ARG A 5 -2.31 3.88 15.57
N VAL A 6 -1.38 4.50 14.85
CA VAL A 6 -0.81 3.98 13.61
C VAL A 6 0.66 3.66 13.84
N GLY A 7 1.06 2.44 13.48
CA GLY A 7 2.45 2.05 13.31
C GLY A 7 2.82 1.98 11.84
N LEU A 8 4.08 2.21 11.53
CA LEU A 8 4.65 2.10 10.19
C LEU A 8 5.71 1.02 10.16
N VAL A 9 5.77 0.26 9.08
CA VAL A 9 6.84 -0.70 8.79
C VAL A 9 7.36 -0.39 7.40
N ASP A 10 8.67 -0.15 7.28
CA ASP A 10 9.33 0.00 5.99
C ASP A 10 9.88 -1.37 5.56
N ALA A 11 9.29 -1.96 4.52
CA ALA A 11 9.74 -3.20 3.92
C ALA A 11 10.47 -2.96 2.59
N ASP A 12 10.53 -1.72 2.11
CA ASP A 12 11.27 -1.38 0.91
C ASP A 12 12.76 -1.21 1.25
N PRO A 13 13.67 -2.00 0.65
CA PRO A 13 15.10 -1.81 0.84
C PRO A 13 15.61 -0.40 0.50
N GLN A 14 14.87 0.38 -0.30
CA GLN A 14 15.21 1.78 -0.59
C GLN A 14 15.02 2.72 0.61
N GLY A 15 14.18 2.35 1.60
CA GLY A 15 14.06 3.10 2.84
C GLY A 15 13.42 4.49 2.72
N ALA A 16 12.61 4.72 1.68
CA ALA A 16 12.03 6.05 1.41
C ALA A 16 11.10 6.50 2.55
N LEU A 17 10.32 5.58 3.11
CA LEU A 17 9.44 5.85 4.25
C LEU A 17 10.26 6.23 5.49
N LYS A 18 11.37 5.55 5.75
CA LYS A 18 12.30 5.93 6.82
C LYS A 18 12.77 7.39 6.70
N HIS A 19 13.23 7.78 5.50
CA HIS A 19 13.65 9.16 5.26
C HIS A 19 12.51 10.17 5.46
N TRP A 20 11.30 9.83 5.04
CA TRP A 20 10.12 10.66 5.25
C TRP A 20 9.80 10.87 6.74
N VAL A 21 9.89 9.81 7.55
CA VAL A 21 9.71 9.89 9.02
C VAL A 21 10.79 10.75 9.67
N ASP A 22 12.06 10.56 9.26
CA ASP A 22 13.19 11.32 9.79
C ASP A 22 13.10 12.82 9.44
N TRP A 23 12.54 13.17 8.28
CA TRP A 23 12.28 14.57 7.91
C TRP A 23 11.12 15.17 8.71
N GLY A 24 9.98 14.48 8.78
CA GLY A 24 8.82 14.96 9.51
C GLY A 24 9.11 15.15 11.01
N SER A 25 9.91 14.27 11.61
CA SER A 25 10.25 14.34 13.04
C SER A 25 11.07 15.58 13.43
N LYS A 26 11.61 16.32 12.46
CA LYS A 26 12.35 17.58 12.69
C LYS A 26 11.44 18.79 12.78
N GLU A 27 10.16 18.66 12.40
CA GLU A 27 9.17 19.72 12.51
C GLU A 27 8.52 19.68 13.90
N ALA A 28 8.53 20.83 14.60
CA ALA A 28 8.16 20.90 16.02
C ALA A 28 6.73 20.41 16.35
N ASP A 29 5.81 20.47 15.38
CA ASP A 29 4.40 20.12 15.56
C ASP A 29 3.97 18.86 14.76
N ALA A 30 4.89 18.19 14.07
CA ALA A 30 4.55 17.04 13.24
C ALA A 30 4.30 15.80 14.12
N GLN A 31 3.06 15.28 14.05
CA GLN A 31 2.72 13.99 14.62
C GLN A 31 3.02 12.88 13.63
N VAL A 32 4.29 12.46 13.58
CA VAL A 32 4.71 11.35 12.75
C VAL A 32 4.42 10.02 13.46
N PRO A 33 3.79 9.04 12.81
CA PRO A 33 3.58 7.71 13.39
C PRO A 33 4.90 6.99 13.74
N VAL A 34 4.84 6.03 14.65
CA VAL A 34 6.02 5.24 15.06
C VAL A 34 6.45 4.32 13.93
N LEU A 35 7.71 4.42 13.53
CA LEU A 35 8.33 3.54 12.53
C LEU A 35 9.05 2.36 13.18
N TYR A 36 8.78 1.16 12.67
CA TYR A 36 9.47 -0.08 13.02
C TYR A 36 10.38 -0.48 11.86
N SER A 37 11.68 -0.26 12.04
CA SER A 37 12.71 -0.55 11.03
C SER A 37 14.00 -1.12 11.65
N ASP A 38 13.94 -1.63 12.88
CA ASP A 38 15.13 -2.05 13.63
C ASP A 38 15.65 -3.42 13.19
N HIS A 39 14.80 -4.24 12.58
CA HIS A 39 15.18 -5.55 12.03
C HIS A 39 15.26 -5.50 10.51
N THR A 40 16.18 -6.29 9.96
CA THR A 40 16.30 -6.50 8.50
C THR A 40 15.09 -7.23 7.93
N ASP A 41 14.43 -8.08 8.72
CA ASP A 41 13.20 -8.79 8.32
C ASP A 41 11.96 -7.92 8.60
N PRO A 42 11.24 -7.45 7.57
CA PRO A 42 10.04 -6.64 7.76
C PRO A 42 8.88 -7.41 8.39
N VAL A 43 8.82 -8.75 8.29
CA VAL A 43 7.79 -9.55 8.97
C VAL A 43 8.01 -9.50 10.49
N GLN A 44 9.25 -9.48 10.95
CA GLN A 44 9.57 -9.31 12.36
C GLN A 44 9.17 -7.91 12.85
N ASN A 45 9.46 -6.86 12.07
CA ASN A 45 9.03 -5.49 12.38
C ASN A 45 7.50 -5.40 12.48
N LEU A 46 6.77 -6.03 11.54
CA LEU A 46 5.31 -6.10 11.56
C LEU A 46 4.77 -6.75 12.85
N LYS A 47 5.32 -7.91 13.25
CA LYS A 47 4.89 -8.63 14.47
C LYS A 47 5.13 -7.82 15.75
N LEU A 48 6.16 -6.99 15.80
CA LEU A 48 6.43 -6.08 16.92
C LEU A 48 5.48 -4.88 16.94
N ALA A 49 5.07 -4.39 15.76
CA ALA A 49 4.15 -3.27 15.63
C ALA A 49 2.70 -3.64 16.00
N GLN A 50 2.22 -4.80 15.53
CA GLN A 50 0.83 -5.26 15.68
C GLN A 50 0.22 -5.12 17.10
N PRO A 51 0.87 -5.54 18.20
CA PRO A 51 0.24 -5.45 19.53
C PRO A 51 0.13 -4.02 20.08
N ASN A 52 0.83 -3.05 19.47
CA ASN A 52 0.95 -1.69 20.01
C ASN A 52 0.06 -0.67 19.31
N HIS A 53 -0.52 -1.02 18.15
CA HIS A 53 -1.22 -0.09 17.27
C HIS A 53 -2.58 -0.63 16.83
N ASP A 54 -3.50 0.28 16.54
CA ASP A 54 -4.83 -0.10 16.05
C ASP A 54 -4.78 -0.36 14.53
N PHE A 55 -3.83 0.28 13.84
CA PHE A 55 -3.50 0.05 12.43
C PHE A 55 -1.98 -0.01 12.25
N VAL A 56 -1.50 -0.90 11.38
CA VAL A 56 -0.12 -0.93 10.92
C VAL A 56 -0.10 -0.78 9.40
N VAL A 57 0.64 0.20 8.89
CA VAL A 57 0.86 0.39 7.45
C VAL A 57 2.24 -0.12 7.10
N VAL A 58 2.29 -1.06 6.17
CA VAL A 58 3.54 -1.61 5.64
C VAL A 58 3.79 -0.98 4.28
N ASP A 59 4.93 -0.30 4.13
CA ASP A 59 5.40 0.16 2.82
C ASP A 59 6.18 -0.96 2.16
N CYS A 60 5.63 -1.49 1.06
CA CYS A 60 6.17 -2.66 0.38
C CYS A 60 7.08 -2.23 -0.77
N PRO A 61 8.15 -2.99 -1.06
CA PRO A 61 9.03 -2.69 -2.18
C PRO A 61 8.29 -2.71 -3.52
N PRO A 62 8.72 -1.89 -4.51
CA PRO A 62 8.14 -1.88 -5.85
C PRO A 62 8.47 -3.17 -6.62
N SER A 63 9.62 -3.76 -6.31
CA SER A 63 10.04 -5.06 -6.83
C SER A 63 9.51 -6.16 -5.95
N LEU A 64 8.78 -7.07 -6.59
CA LEU A 64 8.26 -8.28 -5.98
C LEU A 64 9.41 -9.25 -5.74
N ASP A 65 10.21 -9.02 -4.70
CA ASP A 65 10.87 -10.14 -4.06
C ASP A 65 9.74 -11.03 -3.52
N MET A 66 9.44 -12.06 -4.31
CA MET A 66 8.23 -12.86 -4.17
C MET A 66 8.13 -13.48 -2.79
N ALA A 67 9.26 -13.80 -2.14
CA ALA A 67 9.24 -14.48 -0.85
C ALA A 67 8.76 -13.55 0.28
N ILE A 68 9.42 -12.41 0.46
CA ILE A 68 9.11 -11.50 1.57
C ILE A 68 7.76 -10.81 1.38
N THR A 69 7.45 -10.41 0.14
CA THR A 69 6.18 -9.76 -0.18
C THR A 69 5.01 -10.71 0.06
N CYS A 70 5.12 -11.98 -0.34
CA CYS A 70 4.07 -12.96 -0.05
C CYS A 70 3.89 -13.20 1.45
N GLN A 71 4.98 -13.27 2.23
CA GLN A 71 4.88 -13.42 3.69
C GLN A 71 4.15 -12.23 4.33
N LEU A 72 4.50 -11.00 3.94
CA LEU A 72 3.81 -9.80 4.40
C LEU A 72 2.32 -9.81 4.00
N MET A 73 2.00 -10.17 2.76
CA MET A 73 0.60 -10.26 2.30
C MET A 73 -0.23 -11.27 3.12
N ILE A 74 0.38 -12.39 3.52
CA ILE A 74 -0.30 -13.41 4.35
C ILE A 74 -0.64 -12.86 5.75
N GLU A 75 0.22 -12.01 6.31
CA GLU A 75 0.05 -11.42 7.64
C GLU A 75 -0.87 -10.17 7.65
N CYS A 76 -1.24 -9.64 6.48
CA CYS A 76 -2.08 -8.44 6.35
C CYS A 76 -3.59 -8.75 6.30
N ASP A 77 -4.40 -7.83 6.83
CA ASP A 77 -5.87 -7.88 6.70
C ASP A 77 -6.37 -7.28 5.38
N PHE A 78 -5.63 -6.30 4.86
CA PHE A 78 -6.03 -5.52 3.68
C PHE A 78 -4.81 -5.10 2.87
N ILE A 79 -4.89 -5.23 1.54
CA ILE A 79 -3.88 -4.71 0.60
C ILE A 79 -4.50 -3.60 -0.24
N LEU A 80 -3.83 -2.44 -0.24
CA LEU A 80 -4.16 -1.32 -1.11
C LEU A 80 -3.16 -1.27 -2.27
N ILE A 81 -3.66 -1.29 -3.50
CA ILE A 81 -2.83 -1.30 -4.71
C ILE A 81 -2.93 0.08 -5.37
N PRO A 82 -1.94 0.97 -5.18
CA PRO A 82 -1.92 2.26 -5.86
C PRO A 82 -1.57 2.09 -7.34
N VAL A 83 -2.41 2.60 -8.23
CA VAL A 83 -2.19 2.52 -9.69
C VAL A 83 -2.43 3.87 -10.35
N LEU A 84 -1.64 4.18 -11.38
CA LEU A 84 -1.90 5.37 -12.20
C LEU A 84 -3.18 5.17 -13.04
N PRO A 85 -3.91 6.24 -13.39
CA PRO A 85 -5.11 6.18 -14.21
C PRO A 85 -4.77 5.98 -15.70
N SER A 86 -4.13 4.87 -16.03
CA SER A 86 -3.66 4.51 -17.37
C SER A 86 -3.90 3.02 -17.63
N PRO A 87 -4.34 2.63 -18.84
CA PRO A 87 -4.58 1.22 -19.18
C PRO A 87 -3.36 0.31 -18.96
N LEU A 88 -2.15 0.82 -19.21
CA LEU A 88 -0.90 0.04 -19.07
C LEU A 88 -0.60 -0.24 -17.60
N ASP A 89 -0.76 0.76 -16.73
CA ASP A 89 -0.53 0.63 -15.29
C ASP A 89 -1.56 -0.29 -14.64
N LEU A 90 -2.82 -0.19 -15.06
CA LEU A 90 -3.85 -1.14 -14.64
C LEU A 90 -3.51 -2.57 -15.07
N TRP A 91 -3.01 -2.76 -16.29
CA TRP A 91 -2.59 -4.08 -16.75
C TRP A 91 -1.37 -4.59 -15.96
N ALA A 92 -0.39 -3.74 -15.65
CA ALA A 92 0.76 -4.10 -14.83
C ALA A 92 0.36 -4.54 -13.41
N SER A 93 -0.77 -4.04 -12.88
CA SER A 93 -1.29 -4.46 -11.57
C SER A 93 -1.79 -5.91 -11.51
N THR A 94 -2.00 -6.58 -12.66
CA THR A 94 -2.48 -7.98 -12.72
C THR A 94 -1.57 -8.94 -11.96
N GLN A 95 -0.25 -8.80 -12.09
CA GLN A 95 0.72 -9.62 -11.35
C GLN A 95 0.55 -9.48 -9.83
N THR A 96 0.27 -8.25 -9.36
CA THR A 96 0.00 -7.99 -7.94
C THR A 96 -1.26 -8.74 -7.47
N ILE A 97 -2.30 -8.73 -8.30
CA ILE A 97 -3.56 -9.42 -8.01
C ILE A 97 -3.36 -10.94 -7.95
N GLU A 98 -2.59 -11.52 -8.86
CA GLU A 98 -2.28 -12.97 -8.85
C GLU A 98 -1.55 -13.41 -7.57
N MET A 99 -0.64 -12.59 -7.05
CA MET A 99 0.00 -12.86 -5.76
C MET A 99 -0.99 -12.73 -4.60
N ILE A 100 -1.90 -11.76 -4.64
CA ILE A 100 -2.96 -11.63 -3.63
C ILE A 100 -3.86 -12.87 -3.62
N GLU A 101 -4.26 -13.36 -4.80
CA GLU A 101 -5.04 -14.62 -4.88
C GLU A 101 -4.24 -15.81 -4.35
N SER A 102 -2.93 -15.83 -4.55
CA SER A 102 -2.05 -16.86 -3.98
C SER A 102 -1.95 -16.74 -2.45
N ALA A 103 -1.79 -15.54 -1.92
CA ALA A 103 -1.78 -15.27 -0.48
C ALA A 103 -3.12 -15.63 0.18
N ARG A 104 -4.25 -15.39 -0.52
CA ARG A 104 -5.60 -15.78 -0.05
C ARG A 104 -5.79 -17.27 0.16
N LYS A 105 -4.99 -18.13 -0.50
CA LYS A 105 -4.99 -19.58 -0.23
C LYS A 105 -4.55 -19.88 1.20
N THR A 106 -3.68 -19.06 1.76
CA THR A 106 -3.18 -19.17 3.15
C THR A 106 -3.96 -18.27 4.11
N ASN A 107 -4.34 -17.06 3.69
CA ASN A 107 -5.16 -16.12 4.46
C ASN A 107 -6.47 -15.79 3.70
N PRO A 108 -7.53 -16.62 3.84
CA PRO A 108 -8.80 -16.39 3.15
C PRO A 108 -9.53 -15.11 3.55
N LYS A 109 -9.13 -14.46 4.64
CA LYS A 109 -9.73 -13.20 5.11
C LYS A 109 -9.12 -11.96 4.47
N LEU A 110 -7.98 -12.11 3.77
CA LEU A 110 -7.26 -11.03 3.12
C LEU A 110 -8.13 -10.31 2.08
N LYS A 111 -8.39 -9.02 2.33
CA LYS A 111 -9.09 -8.14 1.41
C LYS A 111 -8.10 -7.35 0.57
N ALA A 112 -8.52 -6.91 -0.61
CA ALA A 112 -7.72 -6.03 -1.43
C ALA A 112 -8.60 -5.05 -2.20
N ALA A 113 -8.06 -3.87 -2.50
CA ALA A 113 -8.66 -2.91 -3.41
C ALA A 113 -7.61 -2.10 -4.17
N LEU A 114 -7.97 -1.65 -5.36
CA LEU A 114 -7.21 -0.69 -6.14
C LEU A 114 -7.57 0.74 -5.74
N VAL A 115 -6.58 1.62 -5.70
CA VAL A 115 -6.79 3.06 -5.59
C VAL A 115 -6.12 3.75 -6.78
N LEU A 116 -6.90 4.59 -7.48
CA LEU A 116 -6.35 5.42 -8.53
C LEU A 116 -5.51 6.54 -7.90
N ASN A 117 -4.22 6.54 -8.18
CA ASN A 117 -3.25 7.50 -7.69
C ASN A 117 -2.85 8.51 -8.77
N GLN A 118 -2.50 9.73 -8.35
CA GLN A 118 -2.12 10.84 -9.25
C GLN A 118 -3.16 11.14 -10.35
N THR A 119 -4.44 11.07 -10.01
CA THR A 119 -5.53 11.45 -10.93
C THR A 119 -5.53 12.94 -11.25
N GLU A 120 -5.76 13.26 -12.53
CA GLU A 120 -5.88 14.64 -13.00
C GLU A 120 -7.34 15.13 -12.84
N PRO A 121 -7.59 16.38 -12.44
CA PRO A 121 -8.95 16.90 -12.19
C PRO A 121 -9.94 16.79 -13.35
N ARG A 122 -9.44 16.56 -14.58
CA ARG A 122 -10.21 16.45 -15.81
C ARG A 122 -9.97 15.15 -16.58
N SER A 123 -9.28 14.17 -16.00
CA SER A 123 -9.15 12.86 -16.66
C SER A 123 -10.48 12.13 -16.59
N ALA A 124 -11.23 12.11 -17.69
CA ALA A 124 -12.33 11.18 -17.84
C ALA A 124 -11.74 9.76 -17.87
N MET A 125 -12.34 8.84 -17.11
CA MET A 125 -11.96 7.44 -17.18
C MET A 125 -12.30 6.93 -18.58
N THR A 126 -11.29 6.46 -19.32
CA THR A 126 -11.51 5.97 -20.68
C THR A 126 -12.30 4.66 -20.65
N ARG A 127 -13.03 4.36 -21.73
CA ARG A 127 -13.70 3.04 -21.87
C ARG A 127 -12.72 1.88 -21.68
N ALA A 128 -11.49 2.02 -22.21
CA ALA A 128 -10.45 1.00 -22.05
C ALA A 128 -10.10 0.76 -20.57
N MET A 129 -9.97 1.82 -19.77
CA MET A 129 -9.72 1.68 -18.33
C MET A 129 -10.89 1.01 -17.60
N GLN A 130 -12.13 1.38 -17.93
CA GLN A 130 -13.32 0.74 -17.34
C GLN A 130 -13.33 -0.75 -17.63
N THR A 131 -13.10 -1.13 -18.90
CA THR A 131 -13.00 -2.53 -19.31
C THR A 131 -11.87 -3.26 -18.59
N THR A 132 -10.70 -2.63 -18.40
CA THR A 132 -9.60 -3.24 -17.66
C THR A 132 -9.99 -3.45 -16.20
N ILE A 133 -10.54 -2.43 -15.53
CA ILE A 133 -10.99 -2.50 -14.13
C ILE A 133 -11.99 -3.66 -13.92
N GLU A 134 -12.97 -3.80 -14.80
CA GLU A 134 -13.96 -4.88 -14.74
C GLU A 134 -13.32 -6.28 -14.81
N ARG A 135 -12.16 -6.40 -15.46
CA ARG A 135 -11.42 -7.67 -15.62
C ARG A 135 -10.46 -7.97 -14.48
N LEU A 136 -10.06 -6.98 -13.68
CA LEU A 136 -9.05 -7.15 -12.62
C LEU A 136 -9.57 -7.98 -11.44
N GLY A 137 -10.88 -8.16 -11.28
CA GLY A 137 -11.45 -9.04 -10.24
C GLY A 137 -11.29 -8.53 -8.81
N VAL A 138 -10.72 -7.34 -8.61
CA VAL A 138 -10.61 -6.65 -7.32
C VAL A 138 -11.40 -5.34 -7.35
N PRO A 139 -12.03 -4.93 -6.24
CA PRO A 139 -12.76 -3.67 -6.20
C PRO A 139 -11.83 -2.47 -6.38
N VAL A 140 -12.30 -1.46 -7.10
CA VAL A 140 -11.65 -0.14 -7.19
C VAL A 140 -12.35 0.80 -6.21
N LEU A 141 -11.58 1.48 -5.37
CA LEU A 141 -12.11 2.48 -4.45
C LEU A 141 -12.71 3.66 -5.23
N THR A 142 -13.83 4.19 -4.72
CA THR A 142 -14.51 5.35 -5.32
C THR A 142 -13.73 6.64 -5.18
N THR A 143 -12.88 6.73 -4.16
CA THR A 143 -12.01 7.88 -3.91
C THR A 143 -10.67 7.67 -4.61
N SER A 144 -10.20 8.70 -5.31
CA SER A 144 -8.88 8.73 -5.93
C SER A 144 -7.95 9.75 -5.26
N VAL A 145 -6.65 9.48 -5.29
CA VAL A 145 -5.63 10.45 -4.91
C VAL A 145 -5.34 11.32 -6.12
N ARG A 146 -5.51 12.63 -5.97
CA ARG A 146 -5.27 13.61 -7.06
C ARG A 146 -3.83 14.05 -7.06
N ARG A 147 -3.28 14.32 -8.25
CA ARG A 147 -1.98 14.96 -8.37
C ARG A 147 -2.07 16.38 -7.84
N ARG A 148 -1.23 16.72 -6.86
CA ARG A 148 -1.14 18.06 -6.26
C ARG A 148 0.31 18.38 -5.93
N ALA A 149 0.71 19.61 -6.21
CA ALA A 149 1.87 20.22 -5.58
C ALA A 149 1.33 21.12 -4.45
N VAL A 150 1.71 20.81 -3.21
CA VAL A 150 1.37 21.65 -2.05
C VAL A 150 2.54 22.60 -1.84
N TYR A 151 2.24 23.90 -1.76
CA TYR A 151 3.17 25.00 -1.52
C TYR A 151 2.82 25.71 -0.23
#